data_AF-A0A843JM49-F1
#
_entry.id   AF-A0A843JM49-F1
#
_cell.length_a   1.000
_cell.length_b   1.000
_cell.length_c   1.000
_cell.angle_alpha   90.00
_cell.angle_beta   90.00
_cell.angle_gamma   90.00
#
_symmetry.space_group_name_H-M   'P 1'
#
loop_
_entity.id
_entity.type
_entity.pdbx_description
1 polymer ?
#
loop_
_entity_poly.entity_id
_entity_poly.type
_entity_poly.pdbx_seq_one_letter_code
_entity_poly.pdbx_strand_id
1 'polypeptide(L)'
;MGKANIAFYWASSCGGCEVAVLDINEKILDVIEKANILMWPVAMDTKYEDLRKMKDKSIDVCFFNGAIRTSENEELAHLLRKKSKLLVAFGSCAHEGCVPALANLFNKRLIFDRAYKETETTINPDGILPTPSYEVKEGRITIPEFYDTVKTLDQVTCVDYYIPGCPPSPNIIEEAFNMFLTGNLPPKGAVLAPIKALCDECPRIKKDKNIETIYRVYEKEADPEKCFLDQGIICMGPATRSGCGHQCINGNMPCTGCFGKTPEITDQGAKMISALTSVLAVENEVDLDEKKVEELISKIVDPVGTFYRYSLAASFIKRKVVK
;
A
#
# COMPACT_ATOMS: atom_id res chain seq x y z
N MET A 1 14.21 -9.55 -30.81
CA MET A 1 12.93 -8.90 -30.46
C MET A 1 13.20 -7.42 -30.23
N GLY A 2 12.28 -6.53 -30.60
CA GLY A 2 12.43 -5.10 -30.29
C GLY A 2 12.36 -4.85 -28.77
N LYS A 3 12.90 -3.71 -28.31
CA LYS A 3 12.79 -3.30 -26.90
C LYS A 3 11.32 -3.11 -26.51
N ALA A 4 10.94 -3.58 -25.32
CA ALA A 4 9.59 -3.39 -24.80
C ALA A 4 9.37 -1.93 -24.39
N ASN A 5 8.25 -1.33 -24.75
CA ASN A 5 7.91 0.03 -24.35
C ASN A 5 7.27 0.01 -22.96
N ILE A 6 7.96 0.52 -21.95
CA ILE A 6 7.48 0.54 -20.56
C ILE A 6 7.28 1.96 -20.04
N ALA A 7 6.44 2.08 -19.01
CA ALA A 7 6.21 3.34 -18.30
C ALA A 7 6.13 3.10 -16.80
N PHE A 8 6.69 4.04 -16.03
CA PHE A 8 6.50 4.18 -14.60
C PHE A 8 5.80 5.50 -14.33
N TYR A 9 4.86 5.52 -13.39
CA TYR A 9 4.18 6.73 -12.99
C TYR A 9 3.85 6.71 -11.50
N TRP A 10 4.06 7.85 -10.85
CA TRP A 10 3.77 8.08 -9.43
C TRP A 10 2.49 8.91 -9.22
N ALA A 11 1.52 8.39 -8.48
CA ALA A 11 0.35 9.14 -8.06
C ALA A 11 0.56 9.71 -6.65
N SER A 12 -0.39 9.53 -5.74
CA SER A 12 -0.16 9.82 -4.32
C SER A 12 0.77 8.77 -3.71
N SER A 13 2.07 8.94 -3.92
CA SER A 13 3.15 8.03 -3.54
C SER A 13 4.22 8.76 -2.72
N CYS A 14 5.10 8.00 -2.08
CA CYS A 14 6.26 8.53 -1.33
C CYS A 14 7.58 8.46 -2.11
N GLY A 15 7.55 8.06 -3.39
CA GLY A 15 8.74 7.78 -4.19
C GLY A 15 9.43 6.44 -3.89
N GLY A 16 9.06 5.73 -2.81
CA GLY A 16 9.70 4.48 -2.41
C GLY A 16 9.63 3.35 -3.45
N CYS A 17 8.55 3.28 -4.25
CA CYS A 17 8.48 2.28 -5.34
C CYS A 17 9.43 2.61 -6.49
N GLU A 18 9.71 3.90 -6.73
CA GLU A 18 10.69 4.32 -7.74
C GLU A 18 12.11 3.96 -7.30
N VAL A 19 12.42 4.22 -6.02
CA VAL A 19 13.69 3.80 -5.41
C VAL A 19 13.84 2.28 -5.47
N ALA A 20 12.78 1.52 -5.19
CA ALA A 20 12.83 0.06 -5.26
C ALA A 20 13.12 -0.49 -6.67
N VAL A 21 12.72 0.23 -7.73
CA VAL A 21 13.12 -0.12 -9.11
C VAL A 21 14.62 0.12 -9.30
N LEU A 22 15.20 1.15 -8.69
CA LEU A 22 16.65 1.43 -8.75
C LEU A 22 17.46 0.46 -7.85
N ASP A 23 16.87 -0.05 -6.78
CA ASP A 23 17.50 -0.99 -5.83
C ASP A 23 17.73 -2.40 -6.41
N ILE A 24 17.34 -2.67 -7.65
CA ILE A 24 17.83 -3.83 -8.41
C ILE A 24 19.28 -3.65 -8.87
N ASN A 25 19.90 -2.52 -8.53
CA ASN A 25 21.32 -2.17 -8.72
C ASN A 25 21.77 -2.38 -10.17
N GLU A 26 22.82 -3.16 -10.41
CA GLU A 26 23.39 -3.40 -11.73
C GLU A 26 22.39 -3.96 -12.75
N LYS A 27 21.35 -4.67 -12.30
CA LYS A 27 20.33 -5.25 -13.18
C LYS A 27 19.44 -4.20 -13.85
N ILE A 28 19.48 -2.95 -13.39
CA ILE A 28 18.78 -1.85 -14.09
C ILE A 28 19.33 -1.65 -15.51
N LEU A 29 20.62 -1.98 -15.73
CA LEU A 29 21.24 -1.91 -17.04
C LEU A 29 20.58 -2.90 -18.01
N ASP A 30 20.27 -4.11 -17.55
CA ASP A 30 19.52 -5.11 -18.35
C ASP A 30 18.13 -4.59 -18.73
N VAL A 31 17.46 -3.87 -17.84
CA VAL A 31 16.15 -3.27 -18.10
C VAL A 31 16.28 -2.20 -19.19
N ILE A 32 17.28 -1.32 -19.11
CA ILE A 32 17.51 -0.26 -20.12
C ILE A 32 17.94 -0.86 -21.48
N GLU A 33 18.64 -1.98 -21.48
CA GLU A 33 18.98 -2.71 -22.71
C GLU A 33 17.75 -3.35 -23.35
N LYS A 34 16.80 -3.86 -22.56
CA LYS A 34 15.63 -4.62 -23.05
C LYS A 34 14.35 -3.79 -23.19
N ALA A 35 14.30 -2.59 -22.63
CA ALA A 35 13.11 -1.74 -22.61
C ALA A 35 13.40 -0.29 -23.00
N ASN A 36 12.43 0.33 -23.68
CA ASN A 36 12.36 1.77 -23.86
C ASN A 36 11.46 2.35 -22.75
N ILE A 37 12.02 3.20 -21.90
CA ILE A 37 11.25 3.87 -20.85
C ILE A 37 10.58 5.10 -21.45
N LEU A 38 9.28 5.02 -21.70
CA LEU A 38 8.50 6.07 -22.34
C LEU A 38 8.01 7.13 -21.37
N MET A 39 7.92 6.81 -20.09
CA MET A 39 7.52 7.71 -19.02
C MET A 39 8.15 7.22 -17.73
N TRP A 40 8.81 8.12 -17.00
CA TRP A 40 9.23 7.90 -15.63
C TRP A 40 9.53 9.27 -15.01
N PRO A 41 8.59 9.89 -14.29
CA PRO A 41 8.70 11.29 -13.88
C PRO A 41 10.01 11.68 -13.16
N VAL A 42 10.61 10.75 -12.41
CA VAL A 42 11.86 11.00 -11.67
C VAL A 42 13.11 10.88 -12.53
N ALA A 43 13.05 10.20 -13.68
CA ALA A 43 14.23 9.85 -14.48
C ALA A 43 14.16 10.32 -15.94
N MET A 44 12.98 10.69 -16.45
CA MET A 44 12.74 11.03 -17.85
C MET A 44 11.99 12.36 -17.99
N ASP A 45 12.24 13.07 -19.08
CA ASP A 45 11.67 14.39 -19.33
C ASP A 45 10.31 14.39 -20.03
N THR A 46 9.74 13.21 -20.34
CA THR A 46 8.42 13.09 -20.94
C THR A 46 7.36 13.79 -20.07
N LYS A 47 6.61 14.71 -20.67
CA LYS A 47 5.55 15.45 -19.98
C LYS A 47 4.19 14.85 -20.31
N TYR A 48 3.17 15.25 -19.54
CA TYR A 48 1.81 14.72 -19.69
C TYR A 48 1.23 14.98 -21.09
N GLU A 49 1.62 16.08 -21.74
CA GLU A 49 1.16 16.38 -23.10
C GLU A 49 1.76 15.42 -24.14
N ASP A 50 3.00 14.99 -23.96
CA ASP A 50 3.61 13.97 -24.80
C ASP A 50 2.86 12.65 -24.66
N LEU A 51 2.51 12.28 -23.42
CA LEU A 51 1.70 11.10 -23.12
C LEU A 51 0.31 11.17 -23.79
N ARG A 52 -0.35 12.34 -23.80
CA ARG A 52 -1.64 12.52 -24.48
C ARG A 52 -1.54 12.28 -25.98
N LYS A 53 -0.46 12.75 -26.60
CA LYS A 53 -0.17 12.61 -28.05
C LYS A 53 0.28 11.21 -28.46
N MET A 54 0.75 10.38 -27.53
CA MET A 54 1.11 8.99 -27.82
C MET A 54 -0.08 8.22 -28.41
N LYS A 55 0.19 7.26 -29.30
CA LYS A 55 -0.84 6.37 -29.82
C LYS A 55 -1.42 5.50 -28.69
N ASP A 56 -2.72 5.25 -28.71
CA ASP A 56 -3.31 4.33 -27.74
C ASP A 56 -2.68 2.93 -27.87
N LYS A 57 -2.48 2.27 -26.73
CA LYS A 57 -1.81 0.97 -26.63
C LYS A 57 -0.36 0.94 -27.17
N SER A 58 0.33 2.08 -27.18
CA SER A 58 1.76 2.15 -27.54
C SER A 58 2.70 1.77 -26.39
N ILE A 59 2.21 1.80 -25.14
CA ILE A 59 2.94 1.33 -23.96
C ILE A 59 2.61 -0.15 -23.76
N ASP A 60 3.61 -1.02 -23.74
CA ASP A 60 3.41 -2.46 -23.52
C ASP A 60 3.01 -2.73 -22.06
N VAL A 61 3.72 -2.14 -21.10
CA VAL A 61 3.44 -2.26 -19.66
C VAL A 61 3.61 -0.92 -18.96
N CYS A 62 2.60 -0.49 -18.20
CA CYS A 62 2.72 0.63 -17.29
C CYS A 62 2.65 0.15 -15.83
N PHE A 63 3.68 0.49 -15.06
CA PHE A 63 3.77 0.32 -13.62
C PHE A 63 3.30 1.61 -12.94
N PHE A 64 2.05 1.61 -12.50
CA PHE A 64 1.43 2.75 -11.82
C PHE A 64 1.59 2.55 -10.31
N ASN A 65 2.37 3.41 -9.66
CA ASN A 65 2.52 3.43 -8.21
C ASN A 65 1.78 4.62 -7.57
N GLY A 66 1.52 4.52 -6.27
CA GLY A 66 0.76 5.53 -5.54
C GLY A 66 -0.76 5.32 -5.60
N ALA A 67 -1.45 5.87 -4.61
CA ALA A 67 -2.91 5.82 -4.53
C ALA A 67 -3.57 6.98 -5.30
N ILE A 68 -4.89 6.94 -5.45
CA ILE A 68 -5.67 8.03 -6.04
C ILE A 68 -6.16 8.95 -4.92
N ARG A 69 -5.63 10.17 -4.84
CA ARG A 69 -6.09 11.21 -3.89
C ARG A 69 -6.59 12.48 -4.57
N THR A 70 -6.16 12.73 -5.81
CA THR A 70 -6.48 13.95 -6.52
C THR A 70 -7.08 13.68 -7.90
N SER A 71 -7.72 14.69 -8.47
CA SER A 71 -8.24 14.63 -9.84
C SER A 71 -7.16 14.34 -10.88
N GLU A 72 -5.94 14.84 -10.68
CA GLU A 72 -4.80 14.54 -11.57
C GLU A 72 -4.41 13.06 -11.50
N ASN A 73 -4.41 12.46 -10.30
CA ASN A 73 -4.11 11.03 -10.17
C ASN A 73 -5.14 10.18 -10.93
N GLU A 74 -6.43 10.51 -10.83
CA GLU A 74 -7.50 9.80 -11.53
C GLU A 74 -7.44 10.03 -13.05
N GLU A 75 -7.19 11.26 -13.50
CA GLU A 75 -6.98 11.57 -14.93
C GLU A 75 -5.83 10.73 -15.50
N LEU A 76 -4.67 10.70 -14.83
CA LEU A 76 -3.52 9.94 -15.31
C LEU A 76 -3.71 8.43 -15.18
N ALA A 77 -4.49 7.94 -14.22
CA ALA A 77 -4.88 6.53 -14.19
C ALA A 77 -5.68 6.13 -15.44
N HIS A 78 -6.66 6.95 -15.85
CA HIS A 78 -7.42 6.70 -17.09
C HIS A 78 -6.57 6.87 -18.35
N LEU A 79 -5.73 7.91 -18.41
CA LEU A 79 -4.86 8.16 -19.55
C LEU A 79 -3.86 7.01 -19.73
N LEU A 80 -3.16 6.60 -18.68
CA LEU A 80 -2.20 5.50 -18.74
C LEU A 80 -2.90 4.17 -19.05
N ARG A 81 -4.08 3.90 -18.49
CA ARG A 81 -4.89 2.73 -18.89
C ARG A 81 -5.16 2.72 -20.40
N LYS A 82 -5.52 3.87 -20.98
CA LYS A 82 -5.79 4.04 -22.41
C LYS A 82 -4.53 3.81 -23.25
N LYS A 83 -3.40 4.39 -22.83
CA LYS A 83 -2.10 4.27 -23.53
C LYS A 83 -1.41 2.91 -23.36
N SER A 84 -1.77 2.14 -22.34
CA SER A 84 -1.10 0.86 -22.01
C SER A 84 -1.86 -0.39 -22.40
N LYS A 85 -1.15 -1.37 -22.97
CA LYS A 85 -1.64 -2.74 -23.18
C LYS A 85 -1.85 -3.44 -21.84
N LEU A 86 -0.87 -3.35 -20.95
CA LEU A 86 -0.96 -3.82 -19.57
C LEU A 86 -0.80 -2.65 -18.58
N LEU A 87 -1.70 -2.55 -17.61
CA LEU A 87 -1.60 -1.61 -16.49
C LEU A 87 -1.43 -2.41 -15.20
N VAL A 88 -0.37 -2.11 -14.45
CA VAL A 88 0.04 -2.83 -13.24
C VAL A 88 -0.05 -1.89 -12.05
N ALA A 89 -0.78 -2.28 -11.00
CA ALA A 89 -0.74 -1.61 -9.72
C ALA A 89 0.58 -1.98 -9.02
N PHE A 90 1.55 -1.06 -9.06
CA PHE A 90 2.90 -1.27 -8.58
C PHE A 90 3.06 -0.69 -7.16
N GLY A 91 3.14 -1.58 -6.17
CA GLY A 91 3.23 -1.23 -4.76
C GLY A 91 1.90 -1.15 -4.03
N SER A 92 1.97 -1.24 -2.70
CA SER A 92 0.82 -1.28 -1.79
C SER A 92 -0.09 -0.05 -1.92
N CYS A 93 0.45 1.13 -2.25
CA CYS A 93 -0.40 2.32 -2.43
C CYS A 93 -1.38 2.16 -3.59
N ALA A 94 -0.90 1.68 -4.75
CA ALA A 94 -1.76 1.47 -5.91
C ALA A 94 -2.70 0.27 -5.73
N HIS A 95 -2.22 -0.78 -5.04
CA HIS A 95 -2.96 -2.01 -4.83
C HIS A 95 -4.03 -1.91 -3.72
N GLU A 96 -3.68 -1.37 -2.55
CA GLU A 96 -4.48 -1.45 -1.31
C GLU A 96 -4.73 -0.06 -0.67
N GLY A 97 -4.12 1.00 -1.21
CA GLY A 97 -4.22 2.38 -0.73
C GLY A 97 -3.11 2.79 0.24
N CYS A 98 -2.53 1.82 0.95
CA CYS A 98 -1.38 1.97 1.86
C CYS A 98 -1.62 3.03 2.96
N VAL A 99 -0.55 3.54 3.56
CA VAL A 99 -0.56 4.55 4.63
C VAL A 99 -1.39 5.79 4.27
N PRO A 100 -1.35 6.34 3.03
CA PRO A 100 -2.22 7.46 2.66
C PRO A 100 -3.71 7.19 2.92
N ALA A 101 -4.17 5.93 2.79
CA ALA A 101 -5.56 5.57 3.00
C ALA A 101 -6.06 5.80 4.43
N LEU A 102 -5.18 5.89 5.44
CA LEU A 102 -5.57 6.26 6.81
C LEU A 102 -6.21 7.65 6.88
N ALA A 103 -5.92 8.52 5.90
CA ALA A 103 -6.60 9.79 5.76
C ALA A 103 -8.12 9.64 5.50
N ASN A 104 -8.62 8.45 5.15
CA ASN A 104 -10.05 8.17 5.03
C ASN A 104 -10.79 8.13 6.38
N LEU A 105 -10.06 8.23 7.51
CA LEU A 105 -10.64 8.48 8.82
C LEU A 105 -11.11 9.93 9.01
N PHE A 106 -10.71 10.81 8.11
CA PHE A 106 -11.01 12.23 8.11
C PHE A 106 -11.60 12.64 6.74
N ASN A 107 -12.23 13.82 6.67
CA ASN A 107 -12.63 14.42 5.40
C ASN A 107 -11.62 15.51 4.97
N LYS A 108 -11.74 16.01 3.75
CA LYS A 108 -10.88 17.07 3.19
C LYS A 108 -10.80 18.28 4.11
N ARG A 109 -11.94 18.71 4.67
CA ARG A 109 -12.00 19.86 5.57
C ARG A 109 -11.07 19.67 6.78
N LEU A 110 -11.21 18.57 7.51
CA LEU A 110 -10.39 18.29 8.70
C LEU A 110 -8.89 18.17 8.35
N ILE A 111 -8.57 17.56 7.22
CA ILE A 111 -7.18 17.44 6.75
C ILE A 111 -6.61 18.83 6.42
N PHE A 112 -7.38 19.68 5.74
CA PHE A 112 -6.94 21.02 5.35
C PHE A 112 -6.85 21.96 6.55
N ASP A 113 -7.81 21.89 7.47
CA ASP A 113 -7.77 22.65 8.72
C ASP A 113 -6.51 22.27 9.52
N ARG A 114 -6.22 20.96 9.67
CA ARG A 114 -4.98 20.54 10.34
C ARG A 114 -3.73 21.02 9.62
N ALA A 115 -3.64 20.84 8.30
CA ALA A 115 -2.40 21.11 7.55
C ALA A 115 -2.12 22.60 7.29
N TYR A 116 -3.15 23.44 7.19
CA TYR A 116 -3.02 24.83 6.74
C TYR A 116 -3.51 25.86 7.77
N LYS A 117 -3.99 25.44 8.94
CA LYS A 117 -4.43 26.35 10.01
C LYS A 117 -3.95 25.95 11.40
N GLU A 118 -4.16 24.69 11.79
CA GLU A 118 -4.04 24.27 13.19
C GLU A 118 -2.65 23.74 13.57
N THR A 119 -1.76 23.51 12.60
CA THR A 119 -0.37 23.17 12.88
C THR A 119 0.33 24.31 13.60
N GLU A 120 1.13 23.96 14.58
CA GLU A 120 1.67 24.86 15.60
C GLU A 120 2.60 25.94 15.02
N THR A 121 3.15 25.68 13.83
CA THR A 121 4.05 26.56 13.09
C THR A 121 3.36 27.38 11.99
N THR A 122 2.08 27.12 11.71
CA THR A 122 1.38 27.77 10.60
C THR A 122 0.87 29.15 10.99
N ILE A 123 1.31 30.17 10.27
CA ILE A 123 0.83 31.55 10.40
C ILE A 123 -0.17 31.80 9.27
N ASN A 124 -1.47 31.73 9.58
CA ASN A 124 -2.55 31.93 8.61
C ASN A 124 -3.73 32.69 9.26
N PRO A 125 -3.56 33.99 9.58
CA PRO A 125 -4.57 34.78 10.30
C PRO A 125 -5.89 34.91 9.53
N ASP A 126 -5.82 34.92 8.20
CA ASP A 126 -6.99 35.07 7.32
C ASP A 126 -7.68 33.72 6.99
N GLY A 127 -7.12 32.61 7.47
CA GLY A 127 -7.69 31.27 7.28
C GLY A 127 -7.77 30.82 5.82
N ILE A 128 -6.89 31.33 4.96
CA ILE A 128 -6.87 31.03 3.52
C ILE A 128 -6.49 29.58 3.31
N LEU A 129 -7.29 28.85 2.53
CA LEU A 129 -7.04 27.45 2.18
C LEU A 129 -6.73 27.32 0.68
N PRO A 130 -5.92 26.34 0.25
CA PRO A 130 -5.71 26.07 -1.16
C PRO A 130 -7.02 25.74 -1.88
N THR A 131 -7.29 26.43 -2.99
CA THR A 131 -8.44 26.19 -3.87
C THR A 131 -7.95 25.63 -5.21
N PRO A 132 -8.75 24.79 -5.90
CA PRO A 132 -8.37 24.23 -7.21
C PRO A 132 -8.07 25.29 -8.29
N SER A 133 -8.51 26.53 -8.07
CA SER A 133 -8.18 27.62 -8.95
C SER A 133 -8.16 28.97 -8.23
N TYR A 134 -7.31 29.87 -8.71
CA TYR A 134 -7.14 31.22 -8.20
C TYR A 134 -6.71 32.16 -9.33
N GLU A 135 -7.17 33.41 -9.30
CA GLU A 135 -6.79 34.44 -10.27
C GLU A 135 -5.58 35.23 -9.75
N VAL A 136 -4.51 35.27 -10.54
CA VAL A 136 -3.33 36.13 -10.30
C VAL A 136 -3.13 37.08 -11.48
N LYS A 137 -2.17 38.02 -11.39
CA LYS A 137 -1.93 39.02 -12.44
C LYS A 137 -1.55 38.40 -13.78
N GLU A 138 -0.85 37.27 -13.72
CA GLU A 138 -0.36 36.51 -14.86
C GLU A 138 -1.44 35.58 -15.47
N GLY A 139 -2.62 35.50 -14.84
CA GLY A 139 -3.77 34.72 -15.28
C GLY A 139 -4.28 33.75 -14.22
N ARG A 140 -5.11 32.80 -14.66
CA ARG A 140 -5.73 31.80 -13.79
C ARG A 140 -4.75 30.64 -13.54
N ILE A 141 -4.38 30.41 -12.29
CA ILE A 141 -3.64 29.22 -11.87
C ILE A 141 -4.59 28.13 -11.39
N THR A 142 -4.17 26.88 -11.52
CA THR A 142 -4.94 25.71 -11.11
C THR A 142 -4.07 24.70 -10.37
N ILE A 143 -4.69 23.99 -9.43
CA ILE A 143 -4.13 22.81 -8.78
C ILE A 143 -5.18 21.69 -8.82
N PRO A 144 -4.76 20.41 -8.75
CA PRO A 144 -5.70 19.30 -8.76
C PRO A 144 -6.73 19.38 -7.63
N GLU A 145 -7.95 18.92 -7.90
CA GLU A 145 -8.94 18.76 -6.85
C GLU A 145 -8.50 17.67 -5.88
N PHE A 146 -8.47 17.98 -4.59
CA PHE A 146 -8.21 17.00 -3.54
C PHE A 146 -9.51 16.30 -3.14
N TYR A 147 -9.54 14.98 -3.25
CA TYR A 147 -10.71 14.17 -2.92
C TYR A 147 -10.86 13.95 -1.43
N ASP A 148 -12.09 13.65 -1.00
CA ASP A 148 -12.40 13.26 0.37
C ASP A 148 -11.94 11.83 0.72
N THR A 149 -11.66 11.00 -0.28
CA THR A 149 -11.36 9.57 -0.10
C THR A 149 -10.21 9.17 -0.99
N VAL A 150 -9.20 8.55 -0.37
CA VAL A 150 -8.17 7.78 -1.07
C VAL A 150 -8.81 6.54 -1.66
N LYS A 151 -8.55 6.31 -2.95
CA LYS A 151 -8.94 5.10 -3.66
C LYS A 151 -7.71 4.33 -4.11
N THR A 152 -7.87 3.02 -4.27
CA THR A 152 -6.91 2.16 -4.99
C THR A 152 -7.00 2.44 -6.49
N LEU A 153 -6.01 1.96 -7.26
CA LEU A 153 -6.02 2.11 -8.71
C LEU A 153 -7.19 1.33 -9.37
N ASP A 154 -7.47 0.12 -8.88
CA ASP A 154 -8.52 -0.76 -9.41
C ASP A 154 -9.95 -0.26 -9.13
N GLN A 155 -10.12 0.69 -8.20
CA GLN A 155 -11.39 1.35 -7.92
C GLN A 155 -11.75 2.44 -8.93
N VAL A 156 -10.78 2.91 -9.73
CA VAL A 156 -11.02 3.95 -10.75
C VAL A 156 -10.82 3.45 -12.17
N THR A 157 -9.98 2.44 -12.40
CA THR A 157 -9.68 1.95 -13.74
C THR A 157 -9.30 0.46 -13.72
N CYS A 158 -9.45 -0.23 -14.86
CA CYS A 158 -9.13 -1.65 -14.94
C CYS A 158 -7.62 -1.90 -14.80
N VAL A 159 -7.22 -2.73 -13.84
CA VAL A 159 -5.83 -3.16 -13.63
C VAL A 159 -5.64 -4.60 -14.11
N ASP A 160 -4.53 -4.89 -14.79
CA ASP A 160 -4.23 -6.23 -15.30
C ASP A 160 -3.49 -7.09 -14.26
N TYR A 161 -2.57 -6.51 -13.47
CA TYR A 161 -1.77 -7.22 -12.46
C TYR A 161 -1.43 -6.33 -11.27
N TYR A 162 -1.04 -6.96 -10.16
CA TYR A 162 -0.65 -6.27 -8.93
C TYR A 162 0.74 -6.72 -8.50
N ILE A 163 1.57 -5.79 -8.04
CA ILE A 163 2.87 -6.10 -7.42
C ILE A 163 2.82 -5.55 -5.98
N PRO A 164 2.80 -6.39 -4.94
CA PRO A 164 2.58 -5.95 -3.57
C PRO A 164 3.87 -5.46 -2.89
N GLY A 165 3.71 -4.75 -1.77
CA GLY A 165 4.80 -4.31 -0.89
C GLY A 165 4.88 -2.78 -0.74
N CYS A 166 5.43 -2.31 0.38
CA CYS A 166 5.63 -0.89 0.67
C CYS A 166 7.10 -0.58 1.06
N PRO A 167 8.02 -0.56 0.08
CA PRO A 167 7.82 -0.88 -1.34
C PRO A 167 7.89 -2.40 -1.62
N PRO A 168 7.59 -2.86 -2.85
CA PRO A 168 7.91 -4.21 -3.29
C PRO A 168 9.40 -4.51 -3.11
N SER A 169 9.74 -5.75 -2.74
CA SER A 169 11.14 -6.14 -2.55
C SER A 169 11.85 -6.38 -3.89
N PRO A 170 13.18 -6.20 -3.98
CA PRO A 170 13.92 -6.33 -5.23
C PRO A 170 13.69 -7.67 -5.96
N ASN A 171 13.63 -8.79 -5.23
CA ASN A 171 13.34 -10.10 -5.81
C ASN A 171 11.97 -10.16 -6.50
N ILE A 172 10.94 -9.56 -5.89
CA ILE A 172 9.58 -9.51 -6.45
C ILE A 172 9.55 -8.62 -7.70
N ILE A 173 10.29 -7.51 -7.68
CA ILE A 173 10.41 -6.60 -8.82
C ILE A 173 11.09 -7.30 -9.99
N GLU A 174 12.22 -7.95 -9.75
CA GLU A 174 12.96 -8.71 -10.77
C GLU A 174 12.13 -9.84 -11.38
N GLU A 175 11.46 -10.65 -10.54
CA GLU A 175 10.57 -11.71 -11.01
C GLU A 175 9.46 -11.15 -11.90
N ALA A 176 8.81 -10.07 -11.47
CA ALA A 176 7.76 -9.43 -12.26
C ALA A 176 8.29 -8.92 -13.61
N PHE A 177 9.44 -8.22 -13.65
CA PHE A 177 10.05 -7.79 -14.91
C PHE A 177 10.36 -8.97 -15.84
N ASN A 178 10.92 -10.05 -15.30
CA ASN A 178 11.20 -11.24 -16.08
C ASN A 178 9.92 -11.86 -16.67
N MET A 179 8.82 -11.91 -15.91
CA MET A 179 7.51 -12.38 -16.41
C MET A 179 7.00 -11.50 -17.55
N PHE A 180 7.11 -10.17 -17.43
CA PHE A 180 6.70 -9.24 -18.50
C PHE A 180 7.59 -9.34 -19.74
N LEU A 181 8.90 -9.49 -19.58
CA LEU A 181 9.85 -9.60 -20.70
C LEU A 181 9.73 -10.93 -21.45
N THR A 182 9.48 -12.02 -20.74
CA THR A 182 9.32 -13.37 -21.34
C THR A 182 7.89 -13.64 -21.83
N GLY A 183 6.92 -12.81 -21.41
CA GLY A 183 5.50 -13.03 -21.70
C GLY A 183 4.87 -14.17 -20.88
N ASN A 184 5.59 -14.76 -19.93
CA ASN A 184 5.09 -15.82 -19.05
C ASN A 184 4.31 -15.21 -17.88
N LEU A 185 3.14 -14.64 -18.19
CA LEU A 185 2.28 -14.00 -17.22
C LEU A 185 1.16 -14.95 -16.75
N PRO A 186 0.78 -14.89 -15.45
CA PRO A 186 -0.37 -15.62 -14.94
C PRO A 186 -1.67 -15.03 -15.49
N PRO A 187 -2.85 -15.59 -15.17
CA PRO A 187 -4.12 -14.97 -15.50
C PRO A 187 -4.21 -13.53 -14.97
N LYS A 188 -4.87 -12.67 -15.74
CA LYS A 188 -5.13 -11.27 -15.34
C LYS A 188 -5.85 -11.21 -13.99
N GLY A 189 -5.53 -10.19 -13.21
CA GLY A 189 -5.99 -10.01 -11.83
C GLY A 189 -5.06 -10.64 -10.79
N ALA A 190 -4.05 -11.40 -11.21
CA ALA A 190 -3.09 -11.99 -10.28
C ALA A 190 -2.21 -10.93 -9.58
N VAL A 191 -1.90 -11.22 -8.32
CA VAL A 191 -0.84 -10.56 -7.56
C VAL A 191 0.46 -11.33 -7.84
N LEU A 192 1.46 -10.66 -8.41
CA LEU A 192 2.75 -11.22 -8.81
C LEU A 192 3.69 -11.37 -7.59
N ALA A 193 3.29 -12.25 -6.67
CA ALA A 193 4.02 -12.61 -5.47
C ALA A 193 3.50 -13.97 -4.95
N PRO A 194 4.23 -14.66 -4.05
CA PRO A 194 3.80 -15.94 -3.50
C PRO A 194 2.37 -15.90 -2.94
N ILE A 195 1.59 -16.97 -3.10
CA ILE A 195 0.18 -17.01 -2.65
C ILE A 195 0.01 -17.35 -1.16
N LYS A 196 1.09 -17.78 -0.52
CA LYS A 196 1.12 -18.26 0.87
C LYS A 196 1.23 -17.11 1.87
N ALA A 197 0.87 -17.37 3.13
CA ALA A 197 0.99 -16.38 4.20
C ALA A 197 2.45 -16.26 4.65
N LEU A 198 2.83 -15.12 5.23
CA LEU A 198 4.17 -14.89 5.76
C LEU A 198 4.53 -15.91 6.85
N CYS A 199 3.53 -16.34 7.63
CA CYS A 199 3.69 -17.35 8.68
C CYS A 199 4.18 -18.70 8.17
N ASP A 200 3.89 -19.06 6.92
CA ASP A 200 4.24 -20.36 6.34
C ASP A 200 5.74 -20.52 6.13
N GLU A 201 6.45 -19.40 5.97
CA GLU A 201 7.91 -19.35 5.83
C GLU A 201 8.60 -18.58 6.96
N CYS A 202 7.87 -18.18 8.00
CA CYS A 202 8.43 -17.43 9.13
C CYS A 202 9.39 -18.32 9.94
N PRO A 203 10.64 -17.88 10.19
CA PRO A 203 11.66 -18.68 10.86
C PRO A 203 11.44 -18.86 12.36
N ARG A 204 10.51 -18.10 12.96
CA ARG A 204 10.22 -18.16 14.40
C ARG A 204 9.47 -19.42 14.78
N ILE A 205 9.79 -19.94 15.97
CA ILE A 205 9.18 -21.12 16.58
C ILE A 205 7.77 -20.76 17.07
N LYS A 206 6.79 -21.56 16.65
CA LYS A 206 5.37 -21.43 17.00
C LYS A 206 5.02 -22.64 17.88
N LYS A 207 4.57 -22.41 19.11
CA LYS A 207 4.27 -23.52 20.06
C LYS A 207 2.81 -23.53 20.44
N ASP A 208 2.37 -22.49 21.14
CA ASP A 208 1.08 -22.47 21.80
C ASP A 208 0.26 -21.30 21.24
N LYS A 209 -0.83 -21.64 20.56
CA LYS A 209 -1.78 -20.68 19.97
C LYS A 209 -2.69 -20.08 21.04
N ASN A 210 -2.16 -19.81 22.23
CA ASN A 210 -2.87 -19.17 23.32
C ASN A 210 -2.12 -17.90 23.73
N ILE A 211 -2.82 -16.78 23.74
CA ILE A 211 -2.30 -15.47 24.11
C ILE A 211 -3.08 -14.99 25.33
N GLU A 212 -2.43 -14.87 26.49
CA GLU A 212 -3.10 -14.39 27.70
C GLU A 212 -3.38 -12.88 27.69
N THR A 213 -2.50 -12.11 27.04
CA THR A 213 -2.58 -10.65 27.01
C THR A 213 -1.87 -10.09 25.79
N ILE A 214 -2.24 -8.86 25.43
CA ILE A 214 -1.63 -8.10 24.35
C ILE A 214 -0.61 -7.11 24.94
N TYR A 215 0.53 -6.97 24.27
CA TYR A 215 1.57 -5.98 24.51
C TYR A 215 1.80 -5.14 23.25
N ARG A 216 2.01 -3.84 23.44
CA ARG A 216 2.58 -2.97 22.41
C ARG A 216 4.08 -3.24 22.32
N VAL A 217 4.66 -2.97 21.16
CA VAL A 217 6.07 -3.31 20.86
C VAL A 217 7.11 -2.70 21.82
N TYR A 218 6.79 -1.61 22.52
CA TYR A 218 7.70 -1.01 23.52
C TYR A 218 7.46 -1.52 24.94
N GLU A 219 6.37 -2.23 25.20
CA GLU A 219 5.98 -2.70 26.55
C GLU A 219 6.68 -4.01 26.91
N LYS A 220 7.16 -4.73 25.90
CA LYS A 220 7.80 -6.04 26.05
C LYS A 220 8.89 -6.21 25.00
N GLU A 221 10.09 -6.52 25.46
CA GLU A 221 11.16 -6.97 24.60
C GLU A 221 10.83 -8.37 24.05
N ALA A 222 10.88 -8.51 22.73
CA ALA A 222 10.53 -9.77 22.08
C ALA A 222 11.72 -10.73 22.06
N ASP A 223 11.48 -11.96 22.51
CA ASP A 223 12.39 -13.09 22.27
C ASP A 223 12.49 -13.31 20.75
N PRO A 224 13.70 -13.27 20.17
CA PRO A 224 13.91 -13.34 18.72
C PRO A 224 13.57 -14.71 18.11
N GLU A 225 13.57 -15.79 18.89
CA GLU A 225 13.28 -17.14 18.39
C GLU A 225 11.79 -17.46 18.42
N LYS A 226 11.05 -16.90 19.39
CA LYS A 226 9.62 -17.19 19.57
C LYS A 226 8.74 -16.36 18.65
N CYS A 227 7.62 -16.94 18.23
CA CYS A 227 6.55 -16.22 17.52
C CYS A 227 6.10 -14.97 18.28
N PHE A 228 5.90 -13.84 17.60
CA PHE A 228 5.43 -12.60 18.25
C PHE A 228 4.02 -12.77 18.85
N LEU A 229 3.13 -13.47 18.15
CA LEU A 229 1.76 -13.69 18.62
C LEU A 229 1.76 -14.52 19.90
N ASP A 230 2.50 -15.63 19.95
CA ASP A 230 2.66 -16.46 21.16
C ASP A 230 3.25 -15.66 22.35
N GLN A 231 3.88 -14.50 22.09
CA GLN A 231 4.40 -13.59 23.10
C GLN A 231 3.43 -12.45 23.48
N GLY A 232 2.24 -12.39 22.88
CA GLY A 232 1.27 -11.32 23.06
C GLY A 232 1.52 -10.07 22.22
N ILE A 233 2.46 -10.11 21.26
CA ILE A 233 2.78 -8.97 20.39
C ILE A 233 2.04 -9.14 19.07
N ILE A 234 1.17 -8.19 18.73
CA ILE A 234 0.38 -8.25 17.49
C ILE A 234 1.30 -8.26 16.27
N CYS A 235 1.17 -9.31 15.46
CA CYS A 235 1.89 -9.49 14.20
C CYS A 235 0.91 -9.82 13.09
N MET A 236 0.92 -9.04 12.01
CA MET A 236 0.03 -9.18 10.85
C MET A 236 0.40 -10.37 9.94
N GLY A 237 1.45 -11.12 10.27
CA GLY A 237 1.98 -12.21 9.45
C GLY A 237 0.94 -13.25 8.98
N PRO A 238 -0.01 -13.70 9.82
CA PRO A 238 -1.02 -14.67 9.41
C PRO A 238 -1.97 -14.18 8.32
N ALA A 239 -2.21 -12.86 8.26
CA ALA A 239 -3.08 -12.23 7.27
C ALA A 239 -2.30 -11.55 6.13
N THR A 240 -0.99 -11.74 6.07
CA THR A 240 -0.12 -11.03 5.13
C THR A 240 0.57 -12.00 4.20
N ARG A 241 0.64 -11.63 2.92
CA ARG A 241 1.35 -12.38 1.89
C ARG A 241 2.86 -12.46 2.16
N SER A 242 3.45 -13.59 1.81
CA SER A 242 4.88 -13.84 1.88
C SER A 242 5.67 -13.19 0.73
N GLY A 243 7.01 -13.31 0.73
CA GLY A 243 7.87 -12.83 -0.37
C GLY A 243 8.73 -11.60 -0.05
N CYS A 244 8.53 -10.97 1.11
CA CYS A 244 9.32 -9.83 1.57
C CYS A 244 10.68 -10.20 2.18
N GLY A 245 11.03 -11.50 2.24
CA GLY A 245 12.25 -11.99 2.88
C GLY A 245 12.30 -11.77 4.40
N HIS A 246 11.14 -11.56 5.04
CA HIS A 246 10.99 -11.43 6.49
C HIS A 246 11.80 -10.30 7.12
N GLN A 247 12.06 -9.20 6.39
CA GLN A 247 12.91 -8.10 6.85
C GLN A 247 12.54 -7.58 8.25
N CYS A 248 11.24 -7.37 8.54
CA CYS A 248 10.80 -6.96 9.88
C CYS A 248 11.15 -8.01 10.95
N ILE A 249 10.89 -9.28 10.65
CA ILE A 249 11.09 -10.40 11.59
C ILE A 249 12.59 -10.55 11.92
N ASN A 250 13.45 -10.40 10.91
CA ASN A 250 14.92 -10.43 11.04
C ASN A 250 15.43 -9.25 11.87
N GLY A 251 14.76 -8.09 11.79
CA GLY A 251 15.00 -6.93 12.66
C GLY A 251 14.35 -7.02 14.04
N ASN A 252 13.88 -8.20 14.46
CA ASN A 252 13.14 -8.43 15.71
C ASN A 252 11.89 -7.54 15.88
N MET A 253 11.19 -7.24 14.78
CA MET A 253 9.93 -6.49 14.78
C MET A 253 8.78 -7.31 14.17
N PRO A 254 7.54 -7.19 14.70
CA PRO A 254 6.40 -7.90 14.14
C PRO A 254 6.06 -7.39 12.73
N CYS A 255 5.50 -8.26 11.90
CA CYS A 255 4.97 -7.87 10.60
C CYS A 255 3.84 -6.85 10.77
N THR A 256 3.85 -5.79 9.97
CA THR A 256 2.82 -4.74 9.97
C THR A 256 1.82 -4.86 8.81
N GLY A 257 2.04 -5.80 7.89
CA GLY A 257 1.06 -6.16 6.85
C GLY A 257 1.22 -5.48 5.49
N CYS A 258 2.36 -4.87 5.19
CA CYS A 258 2.52 -4.05 3.98
C CYS A 258 2.50 -4.81 2.64
N PHE A 259 2.66 -6.14 2.65
CA PHE A 259 2.57 -7.00 1.46
C PHE A 259 1.12 -7.37 1.09
N GLY A 260 0.14 -6.89 1.86
CA GLY A 260 -1.28 -7.13 1.59
C GLY A 260 -1.68 -8.60 1.83
N LYS A 261 -2.88 -8.94 1.40
CA LYS A 261 -3.55 -10.21 1.73
C LYS A 261 -3.20 -11.36 0.78
N THR A 262 -3.43 -12.60 1.23
CA THR A 262 -3.41 -13.78 0.35
C THR A 262 -4.71 -13.89 -0.48
N PRO A 263 -4.75 -14.67 -1.57
CA PRO A 263 -5.90 -14.70 -2.48
C PRO A 263 -7.23 -15.09 -1.82
N GLU A 264 -7.19 -15.96 -0.81
CA GLU A 264 -8.37 -16.45 -0.08
C GLU A 264 -8.99 -15.41 0.86
N ILE A 265 -8.27 -14.31 1.10
CA ILE A 265 -8.67 -13.28 2.05
C ILE A 265 -9.33 -12.12 1.30
N THR A 266 -10.52 -11.72 1.73
CA THR A 266 -11.21 -10.55 1.14
C THR A 266 -10.77 -9.25 1.81
N ASP A 267 -10.63 -9.24 3.13
CA ASP A 267 -10.24 -8.06 3.92
C ASP A 267 -9.15 -8.45 4.91
N GLN A 268 -7.96 -7.84 4.76
CA GLN A 268 -6.77 -8.16 5.55
C GLN A 268 -6.98 -7.91 7.04
N GLY A 269 -7.52 -6.74 7.38
CA GLY A 269 -7.69 -6.33 8.77
C GLY A 269 -8.73 -7.20 9.48
N ALA A 270 -9.87 -7.45 8.84
CA ALA A 270 -10.91 -8.31 9.38
C ALA A 270 -10.40 -9.74 9.59
N LYS A 271 -9.62 -10.27 8.64
CA LYS A 271 -9.03 -11.60 8.79
C LYS A 271 -8.02 -11.66 9.94
N MET A 272 -7.21 -10.62 10.11
CA MET A 272 -6.28 -10.57 11.24
C MET A 272 -7.00 -10.44 12.58
N ILE A 273 -8.04 -9.60 12.66
CA ILE A 273 -8.88 -9.48 13.86
C ILE A 273 -9.47 -10.85 14.21
N SER A 274 -10.08 -11.53 13.24
CA SER A 274 -10.61 -12.89 13.42
C SER A 274 -9.54 -13.87 13.89
N ALA A 275 -8.35 -13.85 13.29
CA ALA A 275 -7.25 -14.73 13.69
C ALA A 275 -6.77 -14.44 15.11
N LEU A 276 -6.65 -13.16 15.49
CA LEU A 276 -6.24 -12.72 16.83
C LEU A 276 -7.27 -13.13 17.88
N THR A 277 -8.56 -12.89 17.64
CA THR A 277 -9.63 -13.25 18.57
C THR A 277 -9.73 -14.76 18.79
N SER A 278 -9.38 -15.58 17.79
CA SER A 278 -9.39 -17.04 17.91
C SER A 278 -8.23 -17.62 18.73
N VAL A 279 -7.22 -16.82 19.08
CA VAL A 279 -6.07 -17.26 19.88
C VAL A 279 -5.94 -16.50 21.20
N LEU A 280 -6.79 -15.49 21.43
CA LEU A 280 -6.76 -14.66 22.62
C LEU A 280 -7.55 -15.32 23.75
N ALA A 281 -6.85 -15.65 24.84
CA ALA A 281 -7.38 -16.20 26.09
C ALA A 281 -8.24 -17.49 25.93
N VAL A 282 -7.88 -18.35 24.96
CA VAL A 282 -8.64 -19.56 24.60
C VAL A 282 -8.74 -20.56 25.77
N GLU A 283 -7.69 -20.73 26.56
CA GLU A 283 -7.71 -21.69 27.68
C GLU A 283 -8.61 -21.27 28.84
N ASN A 284 -8.95 -19.98 28.93
CA ASN A 284 -9.85 -19.44 29.95
C ASN A 284 -11.18 -18.96 29.35
N GLU A 285 -11.55 -19.42 28.14
CA GLU A 285 -12.72 -18.91 27.41
C GLU A 285 -14.03 -19.07 28.21
N VAL A 286 -14.14 -20.14 29.00
CA VAL A 286 -15.30 -20.41 29.88
C VAL A 286 -15.36 -19.46 31.09
N ASP A 287 -14.22 -18.91 31.51
CA ASP A 287 -14.07 -18.05 32.70
C ASP A 287 -13.84 -16.55 32.36
N LEU A 288 -13.92 -16.20 31.08
CA LEU A 288 -13.90 -14.83 30.58
C LEU A 288 -15.28 -14.20 30.75
N ASP A 289 -15.43 -13.35 31.76
CA ASP A 289 -16.57 -12.44 31.83
C ASP A 289 -16.42 -11.28 30.83
N GLU A 290 -17.51 -10.56 30.56
CA GLU A 290 -17.51 -9.44 29.60
C GLU A 290 -16.45 -8.38 29.94
N LYS A 291 -16.18 -8.15 31.22
CA LYS A 291 -15.21 -7.15 31.69
C LYS A 291 -13.78 -7.51 31.31
N LYS A 292 -13.36 -8.76 31.48
CA LYS A 292 -12.02 -9.22 31.08
C LYS A 292 -11.83 -9.12 29.57
N VAL A 293 -12.87 -9.40 28.79
CA VAL A 293 -12.84 -9.27 27.33
C VAL A 293 -12.67 -7.80 26.94
N GLU A 294 -13.44 -6.89 27.54
CA GLU A 294 -13.29 -5.45 27.34
C GLU A 294 -11.88 -4.95 27.71
N GLU A 295 -11.34 -5.41 28.84
CA GLU A 295 -9.97 -5.08 29.26
C GLU A 295 -8.93 -5.52 28.24
N LEU A 296 -9.03 -6.74 27.71
CA LEU A 296 -8.11 -7.26 26.70
C LEU A 296 -8.21 -6.49 25.37
N ILE A 297 -9.43 -6.22 24.91
CA ILE A 297 -9.67 -5.45 23.69
C ILE A 297 -9.16 -4.01 23.85
N SER A 298 -9.32 -3.41 25.03
CA SER A 298 -8.88 -2.03 25.30
C SER A 298 -7.36 -1.84 25.17
N LYS A 299 -6.56 -2.92 25.26
CA LYS A 299 -5.12 -2.89 25.00
C LYS A 299 -4.78 -2.58 23.54
N ILE A 300 -5.73 -2.79 22.62
CA ILE A 300 -5.62 -2.38 21.22
C ILE A 300 -6.09 -0.92 21.10
N VAL A 301 -5.20 0.00 21.44
CA VAL A 301 -5.50 1.45 21.51
C VAL A 301 -5.92 2.05 20.16
N ASP A 302 -5.38 1.54 19.05
CA ASP A 302 -5.70 1.99 17.70
C ASP A 302 -5.95 0.79 16.77
N PRO A 303 -7.19 0.26 16.73
CA PRO A 303 -7.53 -0.88 15.89
C PRO A 303 -7.33 -0.60 14.40
N VAL A 304 -7.64 0.63 13.92
CA VAL A 304 -7.52 0.94 12.50
C VAL A 304 -6.04 1.05 12.09
N GLY A 305 -5.21 1.79 12.82
CA GLY A 305 -3.79 1.90 12.53
C GLY A 305 -2.99 0.61 12.80
N THR A 306 -3.58 -0.34 13.51
CA THR A 306 -3.03 -1.69 13.71
C THR A 306 -3.40 -2.63 12.56
N PHE A 307 -4.68 -2.79 12.26
CA PHE A 307 -5.16 -3.82 11.33
C PHE A 307 -5.33 -3.34 9.88
N TYR A 308 -5.47 -2.03 9.66
CA TYR A 308 -5.78 -1.43 8.35
C TYR A 308 -4.73 -0.41 7.90
N ARG A 309 -3.53 -0.43 8.51
CA ARG A 309 -2.43 0.50 8.22
C ARG A 309 -2.14 0.68 6.73
N TYR A 310 -2.26 -0.40 5.95
CA TYR A 310 -1.91 -0.42 4.53
C TYR A 310 -3.10 -0.69 3.59
N SER A 311 -4.29 -0.98 4.14
CA SER A 311 -5.40 -1.55 3.36
C SER A 311 -6.76 -0.91 3.66
N LEU A 312 -6.80 0.23 4.38
CA LEU A 312 -8.07 0.87 4.73
C LEU A 312 -8.92 1.18 3.49
N ALA A 313 -8.35 1.68 2.38
CA ALA A 313 -9.11 2.01 1.18
C ALA A 313 -9.67 0.77 0.43
N ALA A 314 -8.99 -0.37 0.57
CA ALA A 314 -9.40 -1.65 -0.02
C ALA A 314 -10.29 -2.49 0.92
N SER A 315 -10.40 -2.12 2.20
CA SER A 315 -11.24 -2.79 3.19
C SER A 315 -12.73 -2.71 2.86
N PHE A 316 -13.55 -3.48 3.58
CA PHE A 316 -15.01 -3.36 3.52
C PHE A 316 -15.51 -1.98 3.98
N ILE A 317 -14.82 -1.38 4.96
CA ILE A 317 -15.25 -0.15 5.63
C ILE A 317 -14.87 1.08 4.79
N LYS A 318 -13.69 1.06 4.16
CA LYS A 318 -13.13 2.08 3.26
C LYS A 318 -12.84 3.45 3.88
N ARG A 319 -13.73 3.96 4.71
CA ARG A 319 -13.67 5.27 5.35
C ARG A 319 -14.50 5.35 6.62
N LYS A 320 -14.17 6.31 7.48
CA LYS A 320 -15.05 6.72 8.57
C LYS A 320 -16.17 7.61 8.02
N VAL A 321 -17.39 7.41 8.52
CA VAL A 321 -18.49 8.35 8.31
C VAL A 321 -18.22 9.56 9.19
N VAL A 322 -17.94 10.70 8.54
CA VAL A 322 -17.78 12.00 9.20
C VAL A 322 -19.09 12.75 8.96
N LYS A 323 -19.89 12.91 10.01
CA LYS A 323 -21.11 13.74 10.00
C LYS A 323 -20.77 15.22 10.08
#